data_AF-A0AAD5VG65-F1
#
_entry.id   AF-A0AAD5VG65-F1
#
_cell.length_a   1.000
_cell.length_b   1.000
_cell.length_c   1.000
_cell.angle_alpha   90.00
_cell.angle_beta   90.00
_cell.angle_gamma   90.00
#
_symmetry.space_group_name_H-M   'P 1'
#
loop_
_entity.id
_entity.type
_entity.pdbx_description
1 polymer ?
#
loop_
_entity_poly.entity_id
_entity_poly.type
_entity_poly.pdbx_seq_one_letter_code
_entity_poly.pdbx_strand_id
1 'polypeptide(L)'
;MPPSPSKRNTCSQPQTAASRPVVRKPYRCCKCPDSPLLKDCPVHGKKNRTDQPPKRRPRARNGTPSPAPMPVDPTSGAGQNRDVNVNSVQPVSLTSPTEAQADHAMATEDDNIDPVLRGLQADGTRVATPSRASDEGIGDPHTAAPASEVLRTTLDSTPPQLTAVLNEIARKNGAQTITDNDGSSDWEDDDDDDDEGTKGGAPHGFIDGVMRGNHEFRGLKRTIALRPPSKSSTLASKRFARVIRQILTRTENLAVETGCWIYLAAQHATAVTPFIHYASPRLQAEAGPKLDVIHTNFSIIMKTLVTSRRREAMELMLELEEQKERLEMVQKEADVARKAAEMHREEIGKRDVVIAELMTRLGIET
;
A
#
# COMPACT_ATOMS: atom_id res chain seq x y z
N MET A 1 35.71 -2.38 64.44
CA MET A 1 36.69 -1.86 63.48
C MET A 1 35.95 -1.53 62.18
N PRO A 2 35.80 -0.26 61.81
CA PRO A 2 35.15 0.11 60.56
C PRO A 2 36.12 0.00 59.37
N PRO A 3 35.66 -0.38 58.16
CA PRO A 3 36.51 -0.46 56.98
C PRO A 3 36.85 0.93 56.43
N SER A 4 38.07 1.04 55.92
CA SER A 4 38.70 2.26 55.41
C SER A 4 38.09 2.73 54.09
N PRO A 5 37.97 4.05 53.84
CA PRO A 5 37.46 4.57 52.58
C PRO A 5 38.51 4.44 51.45
N SER A 6 38.09 3.78 50.37
CA SER A 6 38.84 3.63 49.12
C SER A 6 38.91 4.96 48.36
N LYS A 7 40.14 5.43 48.08
CA LYS A 7 40.41 6.63 47.30
C LYS A 7 40.10 6.35 45.82
N ARG A 8 39.04 6.97 45.28
CA ARG A 8 38.76 6.97 43.84
C ARG A 8 39.81 7.81 43.11
N ASN A 9 40.51 7.18 42.16
CA ASN A 9 41.37 7.84 41.20
C ASN A 9 40.52 8.67 40.23
N THR A 10 40.70 9.99 40.27
CA THR A 10 40.18 10.92 39.27
C THR A 10 40.97 10.77 37.97
N CYS A 11 40.37 10.08 37.00
CA CYS A 11 40.86 10.03 35.63
C CYS A 11 40.58 11.40 34.97
N SER A 12 41.61 12.25 34.95
CA SER A 12 41.60 13.53 34.24
C SER A 12 41.60 13.25 32.74
N GLN A 13 40.53 13.61 32.05
CA GLN A 13 40.48 13.51 30.59
C GLN A 13 41.52 14.46 29.97
N PRO A 14 42.35 13.99 29.02
CA PRO A 14 43.29 14.84 28.32
C PRO A 14 42.54 15.82 27.41
N GLN A 15 42.84 17.11 27.59
CA GLN A 15 42.35 18.18 26.73
C GLN A 15 42.68 17.88 25.27
N THR A 16 41.65 17.86 24.43
CA THR A 16 41.73 17.57 23.00
C THR A 16 42.50 18.70 22.29
N ALA A 17 43.77 18.45 22.01
CA ALA A 17 44.58 19.31 21.17
C ALA A 17 43.93 19.46 19.78
N ALA A 18 43.80 20.70 19.30
CA ALA A 18 43.24 21.05 18.01
C ALA A 18 43.82 20.14 16.90
N SER A 19 42.96 19.30 16.33
CA SER A 19 43.32 18.34 15.29
C SER A 19 43.90 19.06 14.08
N ARG A 20 45.17 18.78 13.75
CA ARG A 20 45.81 19.26 12.53
C ARG A 20 45.00 18.82 11.31
N PRO A 21 44.80 19.68 10.30
CA PRO A 21 44.09 19.30 9.09
C PRO A 21 44.78 18.10 8.44
N VAL A 22 44.07 16.98 8.38
CA VAL A 22 44.55 15.76 7.72
C VAL A 22 44.65 16.06 6.23
N VAL A 23 45.86 16.33 5.75
CA VAL A 23 46.16 16.46 4.32
C VAL A 23 45.90 15.10 3.68
N ARG A 24 44.72 14.94 3.08
CA ARG A 24 44.34 13.70 2.39
C ARG A 24 45.29 13.50 1.21
N LYS A 25 45.97 12.35 1.20
CA LYS A 25 46.83 11.95 0.08
C LYS A 25 45.99 11.96 -1.21
N PRO A 26 46.50 12.54 -2.31
CA PRO A 26 45.73 12.68 -3.54
C PRO A 26 45.34 11.32 -4.12
N TYR A 27 44.09 11.20 -4.60
CA TYR A 27 43.51 9.95 -5.07
C TYR A 27 44.28 9.39 -6.28
N ARG A 28 44.79 8.16 -6.18
CA ARG A 28 45.36 7.40 -7.30
C ARG A 28 44.25 6.71 -8.11
N CYS A 29 44.51 6.40 -9.37
CA CYS A 29 43.56 5.69 -10.21
C CYS A 29 43.44 4.21 -9.76
N CYS A 30 42.28 3.79 -9.24
CA CYS A 30 42.09 2.41 -8.78
C CYS A 30 42.17 1.35 -9.89
N LYS A 31 42.13 1.76 -11.16
CA LYS A 31 42.13 0.85 -12.33
C LYS A 31 43.48 0.77 -13.05
N CYS A 32 44.42 1.65 -12.72
CA CYS A 32 45.75 1.69 -13.35
C CYS A 32 46.78 1.75 -12.22
N PRO A 33 47.36 0.62 -11.80
CA PRO A 33 48.26 0.55 -10.65
C PRO A 33 49.50 1.45 -10.80
N ASP A 34 49.94 1.66 -12.05
CA ASP A 34 51.18 2.38 -12.36
C ASP A 34 50.98 3.86 -12.75
N SER A 35 49.74 4.33 -12.89
CA SER A 35 49.50 5.72 -13.27
C SER A 35 49.51 6.67 -12.07
N PRO A 36 50.06 7.89 -12.23
CA PRO A 36 49.89 8.95 -11.26
C PRO A 36 48.41 9.34 -11.13
N LEU A 37 48.15 10.19 -10.15
CA LEU A 37 46.85 10.66 -9.63
C LEU A 37 45.69 10.58 -10.63
N LEU A 38 44.48 10.23 -10.14
CA LEU A 38 43.29 9.98 -10.96
C LEU A 38 43.00 11.07 -12.01
N LYS A 39 43.37 12.33 -11.72
CA LYS A 39 43.26 13.48 -12.63
C LYS A 39 44.17 13.40 -13.87
N ASP A 40 45.32 12.76 -13.75
CA ASP A 40 46.37 12.68 -14.76
C ASP A 40 46.34 11.33 -15.51
N CYS A 41 45.42 10.42 -15.14
CA CYS A 41 45.29 9.13 -15.79
C CYS A 41 44.75 9.30 -17.24
N PRO A 42 45.50 8.91 -18.28
CA PRO A 42 45.08 9.11 -19.68
C PRO A 42 43.83 8.31 -20.07
N VAL A 43 43.58 7.20 -19.36
CA VAL A 43 42.47 6.28 -19.65
C VAL A 43 41.21 6.64 -18.86
N HIS A 44 41.36 7.05 -17.60
CA HIS A 44 40.24 7.22 -16.66
C HIS A 44 40.12 8.63 -16.07
N GLY A 45 41.08 9.51 -16.35
CA GLY A 45 41.00 10.91 -15.98
C GLY A 45 39.76 11.51 -16.61
N LYS A 46 38.90 12.09 -15.78
CA LYS A 46 37.75 12.86 -16.26
C LYS A 46 38.31 13.99 -17.09
N LYS A 47 38.34 13.86 -18.42
CA LYS A 47 38.66 14.97 -19.32
C LYS A 47 37.77 16.13 -18.91
N ASN A 48 38.37 17.18 -18.38
CA ASN A 48 37.65 18.37 -17.98
C ASN A 48 36.84 18.82 -19.19
N ARG A 49 35.53 18.91 -18.98
CA ARG A 49 34.53 19.11 -20.04
C ARG A 49 34.65 20.47 -20.73
N THR A 50 35.59 21.30 -20.28
CA THR A 50 35.87 22.67 -20.71
C THR A 50 36.59 22.76 -22.06
N ASP A 51 37.30 21.72 -22.51
CA ASP A 51 38.05 21.76 -23.78
C ASP A 51 37.39 20.98 -24.93
N GLN A 52 36.15 20.51 -24.78
CA GLN A 52 35.43 19.93 -25.92
C GLN A 52 34.85 21.05 -26.80
N PRO A 53 35.24 21.14 -28.10
CA PRO A 53 34.60 22.07 -29.02
C PRO A 53 33.09 21.79 -29.06
N PRO A 54 32.24 22.83 -29.17
CA PRO A 54 30.80 22.69 -29.07
C PRO A 54 30.32 21.66 -30.09
N LYS A 55 29.77 20.55 -29.59
CA LYS A 55 29.13 19.52 -30.44
C LYS A 55 28.01 20.20 -31.21
N ARG A 56 28.26 20.46 -32.50
CA ARG A 56 27.25 20.89 -33.46
C ARG A 56 26.07 19.93 -33.36
N ARG A 57 24.90 20.45 -32.96
CA ARG A 57 23.65 19.70 -32.97
C ARG A 57 23.45 19.10 -34.38
N PRO A 58 23.14 17.80 -34.51
CA PRO A 58 22.73 17.26 -35.79
C PRO A 58 21.48 18.00 -36.25
N ARG A 59 21.58 18.64 -37.41
CA ARG A 59 20.49 19.30 -38.12
C ARG A 59 19.40 18.25 -38.35
N ALA A 60 18.17 18.55 -37.92
CA ALA A 60 17.00 17.73 -38.19
C ALA A 60 16.91 17.51 -39.72
N ARG A 61 17.12 16.26 -40.15
CA ARG A 61 16.98 15.86 -41.53
C ARG A 61 15.51 15.52 -41.74
N ASN A 62 14.80 16.45 -42.36
CA ASN A 62 13.47 16.23 -42.91
C ASN A 62 13.53 15.12 -43.97
N GLY A 63 12.50 14.25 -43.95
CA GLY A 63 12.05 13.49 -45.12
C GLY A 63 12.85 12.24 -45.46
N THR A 64 12.46 11.11 -44.87
CA THR A 64 12.66 9.79 -45.50
C THR A 64 11.27 9.27 -45.91
N PRO A 65 10.99 9.06 -47.19
CA PRO A 65 9.73 8.46 -47.63
C PRO A 65 9.69 6.96 -47.29
N SER A 66 8.49 6.50 -46.96
CA SER A 66 8.13 5.13 -46.60
C SER A 66 8.52 4.13 -47.70
N PRO A 67 9.17 3.00 -47.37
CA PRO A 67 9.35 1.92 -48.34
C PRO A 67 8.02 1.18 -48.58
N ALA A 68 7.78 0.85 -49.85
CA ALA A 68 6.62 0.11 -50.33
C ALA A 68 6.61 -1.36 -49.83
N PRO A 69 5.43 -1.98 -49.73
CA PRO A 69 5.30 -3.39 -49.36
C PRO A 69 5.78 -4.31 -50.50
N MET A 70 6.65 -5.25 -50.16
CA MET A 70 7.12 -6.31 -51.05
C MET A 70 6.04 -7.39 -51.25
N PRO A 71 5.96 -8.04 -52.43
CA PRO A 71 5.05 -9.15 -52.68
C PRO A 71 5.55 -10.44 -52.02
N VAL A 72 4.61 -11.19 -51.44
CA VAL A 72 4.80 -12.53 -50.88
C VAL A 72 4.61 -13.59 -51.97
N ASP A 73 5.65 -14.38 -52.24
CA ASP A 73 5.56 -15.62 -53.01
C ASP A 73 5.25 -16.81 -52.07
N PRO A 74 4.34 -17.73 -52.44
CA PRO A 74 4.06 -18.93 -51.67
C PRO A 74 4.58 -20.18 -52.41
N THR A 75 5.62 -20.87 -51.93
CA THR A 75 5.80 -22.30 -52.24
C THR A 75 6.71 -23.04 -51.25
N SER A 76 6.20 -24.19 -50.77
CA SER A 76 6.83 -25.43 -50.24
C SER A 76 8.29 -25.43 -49.78
N GLY A 77 8.68 -26.08 -48.69
CA GLY A 77 7.98 -27.05 -47.84
C GLY A 77 8.97 -27.83 -46.96
N ALA A 78 8.40 -28.70 -46.13
CA ALA A 78 9.01 -29.84 -45.42
C ALA A 78 10.04 -29.56 -44.30
N GLY A 79 9.67 -29.90 -43.05
CA GLY A 79 10.68 -30.21 -42.04
C GLY A 79 10.28 -30.10 -40.57
N GLN A 80 9.57 -31.11 -40.05
CA GLN A 80 9.73 -31.68 -38.71
C GLN A 80 9.27 -30.89 -37.46
N ASN A 81 8.09 -31.29 -36.97
CA ASN A 81 7.76 -31.66 -35.59
C ASN A 81 8.66 -31.16 -34.44
N ARG A 82 8.10 -30.29 -33.59
CA ARG A 82 8.02 -30.55 -32.16
C ARG A 82 6.97 -29.67 -31.48
N ASP A 83 5.92 -30.34 -31.02
CA ASP A 83 4.85 -29.82 -30.19
C ASP A 83 5.37 -29.34 -28.83
N VAL A 84 5.11 -28.07 -28.49
CA VAL A 84 4.76 -27.65 -27.13
C VAL A 84 3.65 -26.61 -27.23
N ASN A 85 2.43 -27.13 -27.14
CA ASN A 85 1.16 -26.43 -27.04
C ASN A 85 0.98 -25.87 -25.61
N VAL A 86 0.88 -24.54 -25.44
CA VAL A 86 0.18 -23.92 -24.31
C VAL A 86 -0.47 -22.58 -24.74
N ASN A 87 -1.80 -22.63 -24.83
CA ASN A 87 -2.79 -21.54 -24.66
C ASN A 87 -2.83 -20.37 -25.63
N SER A 88 -3.53 -20.61 -26.75
CA SER A 88 -4.28 -19.58 -27.50
C SER A 88 -5.70 -19.48 -26.90
N VAL A 89 -5.95 -18.44 -26.11
CA VAL A 89 -7.28 -18.08 -25.63
C VAL A 89 -8.01 -17.33 -26.74
N GLN A 90 -9.08 -17.91 -27.28
CA GLN A 90 -10.01 -17.20 -28.16
C GLN A 90 -10.98 -16.32 -27.35
N PRO A 91 -11.41 -15.17 -27.88
CA PRO A 91 -12.43 -14.34 -27.26
C PRO A 91 -13.83 -14.98 -27.44
N VAL A 92 -14.53 -15.18 -26.32
CA VAL A 92 -15.92 -15.63 -26.29
C VAL A 92 -16.83 -14.50 -26.74
N SER A 93 -17.59 -14.72 -27.81
CA SER A 93 -18.68 -13.84 -28.23
C SER A 93 -19.87 -13.99 -27.28
N LEU A 94 -20.27 -12.88 -26.68
CA LEU A 94 -21.51 -12.75 -25.90
C LEU A 94 -22.72 -12.72 -26.85
N THR A 95 -23.42 -13.83 -26.96
CA THR A 95 -24.82 -13.87 -27.42
C THR A 95 -25.74 -13.91 -26.21
N SER A 96 -26.63 -12.94 -26.11
CA SER A 96 -27.72 -12.83 -25.14
C SER A 96 -28.72 -13.99 -25.27
N PRO A 97 -29.25 -14.52 -24.16
CA PRO A 97 -30.44 -15.37 -24.21
C PRO A 97 -31.69 -14.63 -23.73
N THR A 98 -32.72 -14.83 -24.53
CA THR A 98 -34.13 -14.45 -24.40
C THR A 98 -34.79 -15.16 -23.22
N GLU A 99 -35.75 -14.47 -22.59
CA GLU A 99 -36.70 -14.99 -21.60
C GLU A 99 -37.48 -16.22 -22.10
N ALA A 100 -37.59 -17.27 -21.27
CA ALA A 100 -38.85 -17.95 -20.94
C ALA A 100 -38.65 -19.16 -19.99
N GLN A 101 -39.28 -19.04 -18.82
CA GLN A 101 -40.07 -20.04 -18.06
C GLN A 101 -39.52 -21.42 -17.61
N ALA A 102 -39.81 -21.64 -16.31
CA ALA A 102 -40.31 -22.85 -15.66
C ALA A 102 -39.32 -23.76 -14.90
N ASP A 103 -39.47 -23.70 -13.57
CA ASP A 103 -39.61 -24.81 -12.61
C ASP A 103 -38.77 -26.09 -12.82
N HIS A 104 -37.73 -26.27 -12.00
CA HIS A 104 -37.56 -27.51 -11.21
C HIS A 104 -36.48 -27.38 -10.14
N ALA A 105 -36.59 -28.26 -9.14
CA ALA A 105 -36.01 -28.18 -7.82
C ALA A 105 -34.72 -29.00 -7.66
N MET A 106 -34.07 -28.78 -6.49
CA MET A 106 -33.16 -29.70 -5.78
C MET A 106 -31.82 -30.02 -6.43
N ALA A 107 -30.73 -29.48 -5.86
CA ALA A 107 -29.67 -30.29 -5.23
C ALA A 107 -28.59 -29.38 -4.66
N THR A 108 -28.34 -29.58 -3.37
CA THR A 108 -27.13 -29.23 -2.64
C THR A 108 -25.93 -29.96 -3.22
N GLU A 109 -24.79 -29.27 -3.42
CA GLU A 109 -23.44 -29.86 -3.27
C GLU A 109 -22.33 -28.81 -3.41
N ASP A 110 -21.24 -29.09 -2.71
CA ASP A 110 -19.86 -28.60 -2.87
C ASP A 110 -19.34 -27.42 -2.03
N ASP A 111 -19.19 -27.76 -0.74
CA ASP A 111 -17.96 -27.54 0.04
C ASP A 111 -16.69 -27.92 -0.77
N ASN A 112 -15.90 -26.92 -1.17
CA ASN A 112 -14.50 -27.15 -1.57
C ASN A 112 -13.60 -26.08 -0.94
N ILE A 113 -13.41 -26.20 0.38
CA ILE A 113 -12.44 -25.44 1.16
C ILE A 113 -11.28 -26.37 1.53
N ASP A 114 -10.08 -26.00 1.11
CA ASP A 114 -8.79 -26.67 1.35
C ASP A 114 -8.62 -27.18 2.81
N PRO A 115 -8.23 -28.46 3.03
CA PRO A 115 -8.13 -29.06 4.36
C PRO A 115 -6.83 -28.75 5.14
N VAL A 116 -5.97 -27.83 4.68
CA VAL A 116 -4.61 -27.64 5.26
C VAL A 116 -4.60 -26.80 6.56
N LEU A 117 -5.73 -26.27 7.02
CA LEU A 117 -5.80 -25.36 8.17
C LEU A 117 -6.55 -25.89 9.40
N ARG A 118 -6.90 -27.18 9.47
CA ARG A 118 -7.76 -27.74 10.53
C ARG A 118 -7.07 -28.68 11.53
N GLY A 119 -5.79 -28.44 11.84
CA GLY A 119 -4.98 -29.37 12.63
C GLY A 119 -4.22 -28.77 13.80
N LEU A 120 -4.80 -27.88 14.62
CA LEU A 120 -4.25 -27.51 15.93
C LEU A 120 -5.36 -27.00 16.86
N GLN A 121 -6.13 -27.91 17.47
CA GLN A 121 -6.79 -27.75 18.79
C GLN A 121 -7.68 -28.97 19.08
N ALA A 122 -7.13 -29.98 19.74
CA ALA A 122 -7.92 -31.00 20.45
C ALA A 122 -7.06 -31.62 21.56
N ASP A 123 -7.20 -31.07 22.76
CA ASP A 123 -7.04 -31.69 24.09
C ASP A 123 -7.76 -30.70 25.03
N GLY A 124 -8.81 -31.00 25.78
CA GLY A 124 -9.35 -32.27 26.23
C GLY A 124 -9.66 -32.13 27.72
N THR A 125 -10.77 -31.50 28.12
CA THR A 125 -11.31 -31.67 29.49
C THR A 125 -12.83 -31.47 29.51
N ARG A 126 -13.53 -32.57 29.78
CA ARG A 126 -14.99 -32.68 30.00
C ARG A 126 -15.34 -32.21 31.41
N VAL A 127 -16.40 -31.41 31.56
CA VAL A 127 -17.24 -31.39 32.77
C VAL A 127 -18.71 -31.23 32.37
N ALA A 128 -19.55 -31.97 33.07
CA ALA A 128 -20.93 -32.33 32.77
C ALA A 128 -21.97 -31.20 32.95
N THR A 129 -23.05 -31.32 32.18
CA THR A 129 -24.38 -30.73 32.44
C THR A 129 -25.07 -31.39 33.64
N PRO A 130 -26.05 -30.70 34.25
CA PRO A 130 -27.35 -31.35 34.38
C PRO A 130 -28.55 -30.48 33.98
N SER A 131 -29.57 -31.25 33.57
CA SER A 131 -30.95 -30.97 33.19
C SER A 131 -31.81 -30.29 34.27
N ARG A 132 -32.82 -29.49 33.87
CA ARG A 132 -34.17 -29.33 34.49
C ARG A 132 -34.98 -28.27 33.71
N ALA A 133 -35.94 -28.63 32.86
CA ALA A 133 -37.38 -28.89 33.08
C ALA A 133 -38.30 -27.65 32.89
N SER A 134 -39.15 -27.76 31.86
CA SER A 134 -40.57 -27.39 31.75
C SER A 134 -41.04 -25.99 32.16
N ASP A 135 -41.66 -25.25 31.21
CA ASP A 135 -43.00 -24.69 31.43
C ASP A 135 -43.73 -24.39 30.10
N GLU A 136 -45.05 -24.54 30.12
CA GLU A 136 -46.01 -24.49 29.00
C GLU A 136 -46.60 -23.09 28.75
N GLY A 137 -47.24 -22.90 27.60
CA GLY A 137 -48.15 -21.78 27.31
C GLY A 137 -48.16 -21.42 25.82
N ILE A 138 -48.96 -22.07 24.97
CA ILE A 138 -50.39 -21.78 24.67
C ILE A 138 -50.65 -20.30 24.34
N GLY A 139 -50.92 -20.02 23.05
CA GLY A 139 -51.60 -18.79 22.64
C GLY A 139 -51.34 -18.33 21.20
N ASP A 140 -52.02 -18.95 20.23
CA ASP A 140 -52.37 -18.41 18.91
C ASP A 140 -53.91 -18.30 18.85
N PRO A 141 -54.55 -17.70 17.83
CA PRO A 141 -54.17 -16.56 16.99
C PRO A 141 -55.35 -15.55 16.88
N HIS A 142 -55.17 -14.32 16.37
CA HIS A 142 -56.29 -13.58 15.80
C HIS A 142 -55.89 -12.42 14.87
N THR A 143 -56.50 -12.47 13.67
CA THR A 143 -57.07 -11.35 12.91
C THR A 143 -56.29 -10.82 11.71
N ALA A 144 -56.96 -10.96 10.57
CA ALA A 144 -56.56 -10.58 9.23
C ALA A 144 -57.11 -9.19 8.81
N ALA A 145 -56.48 -8.68 7.74
CA ALA A 145 -57.03 -7.83 6.66
C ALA A 145 -57.03 -6.28 6.85
N PRO A 146 -57.25 -5.49 5.78
CA PRO A 146 -56.44 -5.40 4.55
C PRO A 146 -56.25 -3.94 3.99
N ALA A 147 -55.46 -3.83 2.91
CA ALA A 147 -55.65 -2.98 1.72
C ALA A 147 -55.19 -1.49 1.66
N SER A 148 -54.77 -1.14 0.43
CA SER A 148 -54.71 0.17 -0.25
C SER A 148 -53.59 1.14 0.18
N GLU A 149 -52.64 1.51 -0.69
CA GLU A 149 -52.73 2.41 -1.86
C GLU A 149 -52.12 3.78 -1.49
N VAL A 150 -51.29 4.32 -2.40
CA VAL A 150 -51.04 5.76 -2.69
C VAL A 150 -49.56 5.97 -3.08
N LEU A 151 -49.36 6.12 -4.38
CA LEU A 151 -48.27 6.88 -4.98
C LEU A 151 -48.23 8.29 -4.39
N ARG A 152 -47.08 8.72 -3.87
CA ARG A 152 -46.66 10.13 -3.93
C ARG A 152 -45.17 10.26 -4.23
N THR A 153 -44.92 10.83 -5.39
CA THR A 153 -43.69 11.50 -5.83
C THR A 153 -43.22 12.55 -4.82
N THR A 154 -41.96 12.48 -4.41
CA THR A 154 -41.19 13.63 -3.92
C THR A 154 -39.77 13.58 -4.48
N LEU A 155 -39.52 14.48 -5.44
CA LEU A 155 -38.19 15.01 -5.77
C LEU A 155 -37.70 15.86 -4.58
N ASP A 156 -36.38 16.08 -4.53
CA ASP A 156 -35.60 16.81 -3.53
C ASP A 156 -35.26 16.08 -2.21
N SER A 157 -34.21 15.25 -2.28
CA SER A 157 -33.26 15.09 -1.17
C SER A 157 -31.94 14.51 -1.67
N THR A 158 -30.94 15.36 -1.85
CA THR A 158 -29.54 14.93 -1.63
C THR A 158 -29.45 14.37 -0.21
N PRO A 159 -29.09 13.08 -0.02
CA PRO A 159 -29.10 12.48 1.30
C PRO A 159 -28.03 13.14 2.19
N PRO A 160 -28.38 13.74 3.34
CA PRO A 160 -27.42 14.32 4.29
C PRO A 160 -26.47 13.28 4.91
N GLN A 161 -26.62 12.00 4.57
CA GLN A 161 -25.80 10.92 5.08
C GLN A 161 -24.39 10.89 4.49
N LEU A 162 -24.17 11.35 3.24
CA LEU A 162 -22.83 11.27 2.65
C LEU A 162 -21.85 12.27 3.29
N THR A 163 -22.34 13.46 3.64
CA THR A 163 -21.56 14.49 4.35
C THR A 163 -21.32 14.11 5.81
N ALA A 164 -22.27 13.41 6.44
CA ALA A 164 -22.08 12.86 7.78
C ALA A 164 -21.03 11.75 7.82
N VAL A 165 -21.04 10.84 6.83
CA VAL A 165 -20.05 9.76 6.71
C VAL A 165 -18.65 10.30 6.40
N LEU A 166 -18.52 11.30 5.53
CA LEU A 166 -17.23 11.95 5.24
C LEU A 166 -16.67 12.73 6.45
N ASN A 167 -17.54 13.38 7.24
CA ASN A 167 -17.13 14.05 8.48
C ASN A 167 -16.78 13.06 9.60
N GLU A 168 -17.37 11.86 9.62
CA GLU A 168 -17.03 10.82 10.58
C GLU A 168 -15.70 10.13 10.25
N ILE A 169 -15.40 9.94 8.96
CA ILE A 169 -14.08 9.47 8.50
C ILE A 169 -12.99 10.51 8.79
N ALA A 170 -13.31 11.81 8.68
CA ALA A 170 -12.39 12.89 9.05
C ALA A 170 -12.15 12.98 10.58
N ARG A 171 -13.18 12.73 11.41
CA ARG A 171 -13.03 12.67 12.88
C ARG A 171 -12.22 11.47 13.35
N LYS A 172 -12.40 10.29 12.75
CA LYS A 172 -11.66 9.07 13.11
C LYS A 172 -10.17 9.13 12.76
N ASN A 173 -9.77 10.01 11.84
CA ASN A 173 -8.38 10.18 11.43
C ASN A 173 -7.69 11.44 12.01
N GLY A 174 -8.37 12.23 12.86
CA GLY A 174 -7.96 13.60 13.15
C GLY A 174 -7.94 14.05 14.61
N ALA A 175 -8.05 13.18 15.61
CA ALA A 175 -7.98 13.62 17.01
C ALA A 175 -7.39 12.56 17.95
N GLN A 176 -6.06 12.57 18.11
CA GLN A 176 -5.46 12.13 19.37
C GLN A 176 -5.68 13.24 20.39
N THR A 177 -6.72 13.09 21.20
CA THR A 177 -6.90 13.89 22.41
C THR A 177 -5.81 13.53 23.41
N ILE A 178 -5.09 14.56 23.85
CA ILE A 178 -4.22 14.55 25.03
C ILE A 178 -5.10 14.14 26.21
N THR A 179 -4.84 12.97 26.80
CA THR A 179 -5.37 12.61 28.10
C THR A 179 -4.34 13.04 29.14
N ASP A 180 -4.64 14.09 29.87
CA ASP A 180 -4.01 14.37 31.15
C ASP A 180 -4.32 13.18 32.08
N ASN A 181 -3.29 12.46 32.50
CA ASN A 181 -3.41 11.38 33.48
C ASN A 181 -2.55 11.78 34.69
N ASP A 182 -3.22 12.38 35.66
CA ASP A 182 -2.78 12.69 37.02
C ASP A 182 -2.94 11.44 37.89
N GLY A 183 -2.00 10.50 37.75
CA GLY A 183 -1.96 9.25 38.50
C GLY A 183 -0.67 9.08 39.27
N SER A 184 -0.59 9.77 40.42
CA SER A 184 0.38 9.57 41.49
C SER A 184 0.70 8.08 41.73
N SER A 185 1.94 7.66 41.47
CA SER A 185 2.47 6.38 41.93
C SER A 185 3.88 6.63 42.49
N ASP A 186 3.87 6.84 43.79
CA ASP A 186 4.98 6.91 44.72
C ASP A 186 5.67 5.54 44.81
N TRP A 187 6.84 5.41 44.16
CA TRP A 187 7.81 4.35 44.41
C TRP A 187 9.20 4.98 44.32
N GLU A 188 9.64 5.50 45.46
CA GLU A 188 11.03 5.80 45.76
C GLU A 188 11.84 4.49 45.69
N ASP A 189 12.74 4.39 44.72
CA ASP A 189 13.96 3.59 44.84
C ASP A 189 15.04 4.27 43.97
N ASP A 190 15.97 4.90 44.70
CA ASP A 190 17.12 5.68 44.26
C ASP A 190 18.10 4.86 43.41
N ASP A 191 18.15 5.13 42.10
CA ASP A 191 19.34 4.91 41.28
C ASP A 191 19.53 6.14 40.36
N ASP A 192 20.26 7.11 40.91
CA ASP A 192 20.75 8.33 40.27
C ASP A 192 21.69 8.02 39.08
N ASP A 193 21.14 7.82 37.87
CA ASP A 193 21.92 7.88 36.62
C ASP A 193 21.13 8.65 35.53
N ASP A 194 21.44 9.93 35.40
CA ASP A 194 21.32 10.75 34.18
C ASP A 194 19.95 10.86 33.48
N ASP A 195 18.85 11.10 34.21
CA ASP A 195 17.65 11.69 33.60
C ASP A 195 17.84 13.21 33.42
N GLU A 196 18.84 13.58 32.62
CA GLU A 196 19.08 14.94 32.17
C GLU A 196 18.02 15.30 31.09
N GLY A 197 16.74 15.32 31.49
CA GLY A 197 15.80 16.45 31.41
C GLY A 197 15.71 17.27 30.12
N THR A 198 16.24 16.79 29.01
CA THR A 198 16.23 17.52 27.76
C THR A 198 14.85 17.31 27.16
N LYS A 199 13.93 18.24 27.45
CA LYS A 199 12.67 18.49 26.73
C LYS A 199 12.85 18.79 25.23
N GLY A 200 13.99 18.39 24.64
CA GLY A 200 14.18 18.31 23.20
C GLY A 200 13.44 17.08 22.70
N GLY A 201 12.21 17.28 22.25
CA GLY A 201 11.48 16.25 21.50
C GLY A 201 12.40 15.64 20.44
N ALA A 202 12.36 14.31 20.29
CA ALA A 202 13.19 13.63 19.31
C ALA A 202 12.97 14.29 17.93
N PRO A 203 13.99 14.90 17.30
CA PRO A 203 13.81 15.79 16.15
C PRO A 203 13.19 15.09 14.93
N HIS A 204 13.15 13.76 14.95
CA HIS A 204 12.61 12.90 13.90
C HIS A 204 11.54 11.92 14.40
N GLY A 205 11.05 12.10 15.63
CA GLY A 205 10.10 11.20 16.29
C GLY A 205 10.69 9.85 16.72
N PHE A 206 9.82 8.93 17.13
CA PHE A 206 10.15 7.58 17.60
C PHE A 206 9.83 6.52 16.54
N ILE A 207 10.58 5.42 16.50
CA ILE A 207 10.32 4.32 15.55
C ILE A 207 9.10 3.53 16.01
N ASP A 208 8.04 3.56 15.20
CA ASP A 208 6.80 2.81 15.44
C ASP A 208 6.97 1.31 15.12
N GLY A 209 6.22 0.46 15.82
CA GLY A 209 6.17 -0.99 15.58
C GLY A 209 7.38 -1.79 16.05
N VAL A 210 8.29 -1.18 16.83
CA VAL A 210 9.40 -1.91 17.47
C VAL A 210 8.85 -2.64 18.70
N MET A 211 9.14 -3.93 18.82
CA MET A 211 8.69 -4.77 19.91
C MET A 211 9.89 -5.36 20.67
N ARG A 212 9.76 -5.50 21.99
CA ARG A 212 10.65 -6.29 22.85
C ARG A 212 9.83 -7.46 23.42
N GLY A 213 9.97 -8.63 22.80
CA GLY A 213 9.04 -9.75 23.04
C GLY A 213 7.64 -9.37 22.58
N ASN A 214 6.64 -9.52 23.45
CA ASN A 214 5.25 -9.14 23.17
C ASN A 214 4.91 -7.69 23.54
N HIS A 215 5.88 -6.94 24.06
CA HIS A 215 5.67 -5.57 24.52
C HIS A 215 6.18 -4.56 23.50
N GLU A 216 5.45 -3.47 23.31
CA GLU A 216 5.89 -2.37 22.48
C GLU A 216 7.12 -1.70 23.09
N PHE A 217 8.20 -1.63 22.33
CA PHE A 217 9.43 -0.98 22.74
C PHE A 217 9.37 0.51 22.41
N ARG A 218 8.58 1.23 23.22
CA ARG A 218 8.46 2.69 23.12
C ARG A 218 9.77 3.33 23.57
N GLY A 219 10.25 4.32 22.82
CA GLY A 219 11.44 5.10 23.19
C GLY A 219 12.61 5.02 22.21
N LEU A 220 12.55 4.18 21.17
CA LEU A 220 13.61 4.15 20.16
C LEU A 220 13.55 5.39 19.25
N LYS A 221 14.38 6.40 19.58
CA LYS A 221 14.44 7.68 18.86
C LYS A 221 15.02 7.51 17.45
N ARG A 222 14.41 8.16 16.45
CA ARG A 222 14.97 8.20 15.08
C ARG A 222 16.18 9.14 15.04
N THR A 223 17.32 8.61 14.60
CA THR A 223 18.53 9.42 14.37
C THR A 223 18.50 10.18 13.04
N ILE A 224 17.66 9.75 12.09
CA ILE A 224 17.54 10.35 10.76
C ILE A 224 16.06 10.48 10.40
N ALA A 225 15.68 11.62 9.83
CA ALA A 225 14.34 11.84 9.29
C ALA A 225 13.93 10.76 8.29
N LEU A 226 12.69 10.27 8.40
CA LEU A 226 12.12 9.35 7.43
C LEU A 226 12.08 10.01 6.05
N ARG A 227 12.50 9.25 5.03
CA ARG A 227 12.34 9.71 3.66
C ARG A 227 10.88 9.52 3.23
N PRO A 228 10.31 10.43 2.44
CA PRO A 228 8.94 10.27 1.95
C PRO A 228 8.80 8.98 1.12
N PRO A 229 7.61 8.36 1.10
CA PRO A 229 7.32 7.22 0.24
C PRO A 229 7.66 7.52 -1.23
N SER A 230 8.22 6.53 -1.92
CA SER A 230 8.58 6.70 -3.33
C SER A 230 7.32 6.64 -4.20
N LYS A 231 7.10 7.65 -5.05
CA LYS A 231 5.96 7.70 -5.98
C LYS A 231 6.02 6.61 -7.06
N SER A 232 7.23 6.13 -7.39
CA SER A 232 7.45 5.10 -8.41
C SER A 232 7.84 3.77 -7.76
N SER A 233 7.09 2.72 -8.10
CA SER A 233 7.39 1.33 -7.68
C SER A 233 8.79 0.90 -8.10
N THR A 234 9.22 1.24 -9.32
CA THR A 234 10.56 0.91 -9.83
C THR A 234 11.68 1.54 -9.00
N LEU A 235 11.51 2.79 -8.57
CA LEU A 235 12.48 3.47 -7.71
C LEU A 235 12.48 2.87 -6.29
N ALA A 236 11.31 2.51 -5.77
CA ALA A 236 11.17 1.83 -4.49
C ALA A 236 11.90 0.47 -4.49
N SER A 237 11.67 -0.37 -5.51
CA SER A 237 12.32 -1.68 -5.65
C SER A 237 13.84 -1.57 -5.80
N LYS A 238 14.33 -0.63 -6.64
CA LYS A 238 15.77 -0.39 -6.79
C LYS A 238 16.40 0.03 -5.46
N ARG A 239 15.72 0.90 -4.70
CA ARG A 239 16.19 1.34 -3.40
C ARG A 239 16.16 0.21 -2.38
N PHE A 240 15.09 -0.58 -2.34
CA PHE A 240 14.97 -1.78 -1.50
C PHE A 240 16.14 -2.72 -1.74
N ALA A 241 16.40 -3.11 -3.00
CA ALA A 241 17.51 -4.00 -3.34
C ALA A 241 18.90 -3.47 -2.96
N ARG A 242 19.09 -2.15 -2.95
CA ARG A 242 20.33 -1.52 -2.49
C ARG A 242 20.44 -1.52 -0.96
N VAL A 243 19.38 -1.11 -0.27
CA VAL A 243 19.38 -0.93 1.20
C VAL A 243 19.36 -2.28 1.91
N ILE A 244 18.60 -3.27 1.42
CA ILE A 244 18.50 -4.57 2.07
C ILE A 244 19.86 -5.27 2.16
N ARG A 245 20.71 -5.14 1.13
CA ARG A 245 22.09 -5.65 1.17
C ARG A 245 22.92 -5.02 2.29
N GLN A 246 22.78 -3.71 2.50
CA GLN A 246 23.49 -3.02 3.58
C GLN A 246 22.99 -3.45 4.96
N ILE A 247 21.68 -3.70 5.09
CA ILE A 247 21.09 -4.22 6.33
C ILE A 247 21.65 -5.62 6.59
N LEU A 248 21.58 -6.53 5.60
CA LEU A 248 22.07 -7.90 5.72
C LEU A 248 23.54 -7.94 6.15
N THR A 249 24.42 -7.16 5.54
CA THR A 249 25.84 -7.11 5.93
C THR A 249 26.04 -6.62 7.37
N ARG A 250 25.26 -5.61 7.81
CA ARG A 250 25.35 -5.12 9.20
C ARG A 250 24.82 -6.14 10.21
N THR A 251 23.73 -6.82 9.85
CA THR A 251 23.14 -7.89 10.66
C THR A 251 24.09 -9.08 10.76
N GLU A 252 24.77 -9.42 9.67
CA GLU A 252 25.80 -10.47 9.64
C GLU A 252 26.96 -10.13 10.56
N ASN A 253 27.56 -8.94 10.40
CA ASN A 253 28.66 -8.49 11.26
C ASN A 253 28.25 -8.50 12.73
N LEU A 254 27.08 -7.95 13.07
CA LEU A 254 26.57 -7.93 14.44
C LEU A 254 26.39 -9.34 15.01
N ALA A 255 25.84 -10.26 14.23
CA ALA A 255 25.65 -11.65 14.65
C ALA A 255 26.98 -12.36 14.92
N VAL A 256 27.99 -12.13 14.07
CA VAL A 256 29.32 -12.73 14.22
C VAL A 256 30.07 -12.12 15.40
N GLU A 257 30.04 -10.80 15.55
CA GLU A 257 30.75 -10.08 16.62
C GLU A 257 30.21 -10.41 18.02
N THR A 258 28.89 -10.54 18.15
CA THR A 258 28.23 -10.73 19.46
C THR A 258 27.80 -12.17 19.72
N GLY A 259 27.81 -13.03 18.70
CA GLY A 259 27.28 -14.39 18.79
C GLY A 259 25.78 -14.44 19.11
N CYS A 260 25.02 -13.39 18.82
CA CYS A 260 23.58 -13.36 19.08
C CYS A 260 22.77 -14.11 18.01
N TRP A 261 21.55 -14.51 18.37
CA TRP A 261 20.59 -15.07 17.43
C TRP A 261 19.86 -13.96 16.69
N ILE A 262 20.04 -13.89 15.37
CA ILE A 262 19.30 -12.95 14.53
C ILE A 262 18.61 -13.69 13.40
N TYR A 263 17.34 -13.33 13.18
CA TYR A 263 16.58 -13.68 12.00
C TYR A 263 16.04 -12.38 11.36
N LEU A 264 16.32 -12.21 10.07
CA LEU A 264 15.83 -11.07 9.29
C LEU A 264 15.18 -11.62 8.02
N ALA A 265 13.94 -11.22 7.75
CA ALA A 265 13.24 -11.53 6.51
C ALA A 265 12.56 -10.28 5.96
N ALA A 266 12.66 -10.07 4.65
CA ALA A 266 12.09 -8.90 4.00
C ALA A 266 11.63 -9.21 2.57
N GLN A 267 10.46 -8.68 2.20
CA GLN A 267 9.95 -8.71 0.83
C GLN A 267 9.44 -7.32 0.46
N HIS A 268 9.72 -6.91 -0.78
CA HIS A 268 9.12 -5.70 -1.33
C HIS A 268 7.70 -6.00 -1.81
N ALA A 269 6.74 -5.11 -1.53
CA ALA A 269 5.33 -5.36 -1.81
C ALA A 269 4.99 -5.59 -3.30
N THR A 270 5.85 -5.15 -4.21
CA THR A 270 5.70 -5.39 -5.66
C THR A 270 6.72 -6.38 -6.23
N ALA A 271 7.55 -7.00 -5.39
CA ALA A 271 8.51 -7.98 -5.86
C ALA A 271 7.80 -9.27 -6.27
N VAL A 272 8.09 -9.73 -7.48
CA VAL A 272 7.74 -11.07 -7.98
C VAL A 272 8.69 -12.12 -7.40
N THR A 273 9.91 -11.70 -7.05
CA THR A 273 10.92 -12.57 -6.45
C THR A 273 10.52 -13.00 -5.04
N PRO A 274 10.96 -14.19 -4.58
CA PRO A 274 10.76 -14.62 -3.21
C PRO A 274 11.39 -13.63 -2.22
N PHE A 275 10.95 -13.70 -0.96
CA PHE A 275 11.51 -12.88 0.10
C PHE A 275 13.00 -13.19 0.32
N ILE A 276 13.75 -12.17 0.73
CA ILE A 276 15.15 -12.30 1.10
C ILE A 276 15.20 -12.51 2.61
N HIS A 277 15.97 -13.50 3.05
CA HIS A 277 16.16 -13.75 4.47
C HIS A 277 17.63 -13.97 4.82
N TYR A 278 17.94 -13.76 6.10
CA TYR A 278 19.18 -14.09 6.74
C TYR A 278 18.88 -14.67 8.12
N ALA A 279 19.52 -15.79 8.43
CA ALA A 279 19.56 -16.36 9.76
C ALA A 279 21.02 -16.39 10.22
N SER A 280 21.31 -15.90 11.42
CA SER A 280 22.65 -15.93 11.99
C SER A 280 23.22 -17.36 12.05
N PRO A 281 24.53 -17.58 11.88
CA PRO A 281 25.13 -18.92 11.94
C PRO A 281 24.77 -19.69 13.21
N ARG A 282 24.74 -19.00 14.36
CA ARG A 282 24.36 -19.61 15.63
C ARG A 282 22.91 -20.08 15.66
N LEU A 283 21.98 -19.26 15.15
CA LEU A 283 20.57 -19.65 15.05
C LEU A 283 20.37 -20.81 14.07
N GLN A 284 21.10 -20.85 12.97
CA GLN A 284 21.05 -21.99 12.04
C GLN A 284 21.54 -23.29 12.69
N ALA A 285 22.63 -23.23 13.46
CA ALA A 285 23.17 -24.39 14.16
C ALA A 285 22.21 -24.94 15.21
N GLU A 286 21.55 -24.06 15.98
CA GLU A 286 20.71 -24.46 17.11
C GLU A 286 19.24 -24.75 16.71
N ALA A 287 18.72 -24.09 15.67
CA ALA A 287 17.30 -24.09 15.34
C ALA A 287 16.99 -24.44 13.87
N GLY A 288 17.91 -25.10 13.15
CA GLY A 288 17.78 -25.44 11.73
C GLY A 288 16.38 -25.92 11.31
N PRO A 289 15.84 -27.03 11.87
CA PRO A 289 14.52 -27.53 11.48
C PRO A 289 13.36 -26.57 11.80
N LYS A 290 13.50 -25.74 12.86
CA LYS A 290 12.47 -24.76 13.24
C LYS A 290 12.51 -23.53 12.33
N LEU A 291 13.66 -23.21 11.75
CA LEU A 291 13.78 -22.13 10.77
C LEU A 291 12.97 -22.42 9.50
N ASP A 292 12.88 -23.67 9.06
CA ASP A 292 12.06 -24.04 7.91
C ASP A 292 10.57 -23.77 8.14
N VAL A 293 10.08 -23.97 9.37
CA VAL A 293 8.72 -23.62 9.76
C VAL A 293 8.52 -22.11 9.72
N ILE A 294 9.48 -21.34 10.22
CA ILE A 294 9.44 -19.86 10.18
C ILE A 294 9.45 -19.36 8.72
N HIS A 295 10.30 -19.94 7.87
CA HIS A 295 10.37 -19.60 6.44
C HIS A 295 9.05 -19.88 5.73
N THR A 296 8.45 -21.04 6.00
CA THR A 296 7.17 -21.45 5.41
C THR A 296 6.05 -20.51 5.84
N ASN A 297 5.93 -20.24 7.15
CA ASN A 297 4.94 -19.33 7.69
C ASN A 297 5.09 -17.91 7.12
N PHE A 298 6.32 -17.40 7.05
CA PHE A 298 6.59 -16.09 6.47
C PHE A 298 6.24 -16.03 4.98
N SER A 299 6.54 -17.10 4.22
CA SER A 299 6.16 -17.22 2.81
C SER A 299 4.65 -17.16 2.62
N ILE A 300 3.89 -17.88 3.46
CA ILE A 300 2.42 -17.87 3.44
C ILE A 300 1.90 -16.46 3.74
N ILE A 301 2.38 -15.82 4.81
CA ILE A 301 1.97 -14.46 5.20
C ILE A 301 2.21 -13.49 4.03
N MET A 302 3.39 -13.51 3.42
CA MET A 302 3.71 -12.59 2.33
C MET A 302 2.86 -12.85 1.09
N LYS A 303 2.59 -14.12 0.74
CA LYS A 303 1.68 -14.46 -0.35
C LYS A 303 0.28 -13.93 -0.08
N THR A 304 -0.25 -14.14 1.12
CA THR A 304 -1.57 -13.64 1.54
C THR A 304 -1.67 -12.12 1.47
N LEU A 305 -0.63 -11.40 1.91
CA LEU A 305 -0.59 -9.94 1.81
C LEU A 305 -0.57 -9.45 0.36
N VAL A 306 0.22 -10.10 -0.50
CA VAL A 306 0.29 -9.76 -1.93
C VAL A 306 -1.04 -10.06 -2.64
N THR A 307 -1.69 -11.17 -2.34
CA THR A 307 -2.99 -11.53 -2.93
C THR A 307 -4.11 -10.62 -2.42
N SER A 308 -4.14 -10.29 -1.12
CA SER A 308 -5.11 -9.33 -0.55
C SER A 308 -5.00 -7.98 -1.26
N ARG A 309 -3.79 -7.45 -1.38
CA ARG A 309 -3.57 -6.18 -2.07
C ARG A 309 -4.01 -6.19 -3.53
N ARG A 310 -3.82 -7.32 -4.23
CA ARG A 310 -4.29 -7.47 -5.62
C ARG A 310 -5.82 -7.47 -5.68
N ARG A 311 -6.48 -8.13 -4.73
CA ARG A 311 -7.94 -8.13 -4.62
C ARG A 311 -8.48 -6.73 -4.39
N GLU A 312 -7.93 -6.01 -3.40
CA GLU A 312 -8.30 -4.61 -3.11
C GLU A 312 -8.12 -3.70 -4.34
N ALA A 313 -7.03 -3.89 -5.09
CA ALA A 313 -6.81 -3.13 -6.32
C ALA A 313 -7.84 -3.44 -7.41
N MET A 314 -8.29 -4.69 -7.55
CA MET A 314 -9.34 -5.07 -8.48
C MET A 314 -10.70 -4.52 -8.07
N GLU A 315 -11.04 -4.61 -6.78
CA GLU A 315 -12.28 -4.04 -6.22
C GLU A 315 -12.36 -2.53 -6.46
N LEU A 316 -11.28 -1.79 -6.18
CA LEU A 316 -11.20 -0.36 -6.46
C LEU A 316 -11.30 -0.04 -7.96
N MET A 317 -10.81 -0.91 -8.85
CA MET A 317 -10.96 -0.73 -10.28
C MET A 317 -12.41 -0.89 -10.73
N LEU A 318 -13.12 -1.89 -10.20
CA LEU A 318 -14.55 -2.10 -10.47
C LEU A 318 -15.41 -0.96 -9.94
N GLU A 319 -15.16 -0.50 -8.71
CA GLU A 319 -15.88 0.63 -8.13
C GLU A 319 -15.67 1.92 -8.95
N LEU A 320 -14.45 2.15 -9.45
CA LEU A 320 -14.16 3.30 -10.30
C LEU A 320 -14.91 3.21 -11.64
N GLU A 321 -15.04 2.02 -12.22
CA GLU A 321 -15.82 1.78 -13.43
C GLU A 321 -17.32 2.04 -13.21
N GLU A 322 -17.90 1.49 -12.15
CA GLU A 322 -19.29 1.75 -11.74
C GLU A 322 -19.56 3.25 -11.53
N GLN A 323 -18.65 3.94 -10.83
CA GLN A 323 -18.78 5.38 -10.61
C GLN A 323 -18.71 6.17 -11.92
N LYS A 324 -17.90 5.75 -12.89
CA LYS A 324 -17.83 6.37 -14.21
C LYS A 324 -19.13 6.18 -15.00
N GLU A 325 -19.68 4.97 -15.02
CA GLU A 325 -20.96 4.69 -15.69
C GLU A 325 -22.09 5.50 -15.06
N ARG A 326 -22.13 5.58 -13.73
CA ARG A 326 -23.10 6.41 -13.01
C ARG A 326 -22.99 7.88 -13.36
N LEU A 327 -21.76 8.41 -13.41
CA LEU A 327 -21.52 9.79 -13.82
C LEU A 327 -21.94 10.03 -15.27
N GLU A 328 -21.69 9.08 -16.17
CA GLU A 328 -22.11 9.17 -17.57
C GLU A 328 -23.65 9.20 -17.71
N MET A 329 -24.37 8.38 -16.94
CA MET A 329 -25.83 8.39 -16.92
C MET A 329 -26.37 9.74 -16.41
N VAL A 330 -25.84 10.24 -15.29
CA VAL A 330 -26.24 11.54 -14.73
C VAL A 330 -25.92 12.68 -15.70
N GLN A 331 -24.79 12.62 -16.42
CA GLN A 331 -24.45 13.60 -17.45
C GLN A 331 -25.45 13.58 -18.62
N LYS A 332 -25.82 12.39 -19.10
CA LYS A 332 -26.84 12.23 -20.15
C LYS A 332 -28.20 12.80 -19.71
N GLU A 333 -28.63 12.50 -18.49
CA GLU A 333 -29.87 13.05 -17.92
C GLU A 333 -29.82 14.57 -17.79
N ALA A 334 -28.72 15.13 -17.29
CA ALA A 334 -28.53 16.58 -17.19
C ALA A 334 -28.54 17.26 -18.57
N ASP A 335 -27.96 16.63 -19.59
CA ASP A 335 -28.00 17.15 -20.96
C ASP A 335 -29.41 17.10 -21.56
N VAL A 336 -30.20 16.06 -21.27
CA VAL A 336 -31.61 15.98 -21.67
C VAL A 336 -32.44 17.05 -20.97
N ALA A 337 -32.25 17.23 -19.66
CA ALA A 337 -32.93 18.26 -18.88
C ALA A 337 -32.57 19.68 -19.37
N ARG A 338 -31.29 19.92 -19.72
CA ARG A 338 -30.84 21.20 -20.28
C ARG A 338 -31.52 21.50 -21.61
N LYS A 339 -31.59 20.51 -22.52
CA LYS A 339 -32.28 20.65 -23.81
C LYS A 339 -33.79 20.89 -23.63
N ALA A 340 -34.43 20.17 -22.70
CA ALA A 340 -35.84 20.38 -22.40
C ALA A 340 -36.11 21.78 -21.85
N ALA A 341 -35.27 22.28 -20.94
CA ALA A 341 -35.38 23.64 -20.41
C ALA A 341 -35.15 24.71 -21.48
N GLU A 342 -34.24 24.47 -22.43
CA GLU A 342 -34.00 25.35 -23.58
C GLU A 342 -35.22 25.41 -24.50
N MET A 343 -35.80 24.27 -24.90
CA MET A 343 -37.04 24.25 -25.69
C MET A 343 -38.19 24.97 -24.97
N HIS A 344 -38.34 24.74 -23.66
CA HIS A 344 -39.39 25.37 -22.87
C HIS A 344 -39.20 26.89 -22.76
N ARG A 345 -37.95 27.37 -22.71
CA ARG A 345 -37.62 28.80 -22.73
C ARG A 345 -37.96 29.43 -24.08
N GLU A 346 -37.68 28.75 -25.19
CA GLU A 346 -38.06 29.22 -26.53
C GLU A 346 -39.59 29.32 -26.69
N GLU A 347 -40.34 28.35 -26.17
CA GLU A 347 -41.81 28.41 -26.18
C GLU A 347 -42.37 29.58 -25.37
N ILE A 348 -41.82 29.83 -24.18
CA ILE A 348 -42.20 30.98 -23.36
C ILE A 348 -41.91 32.28 -24.12
N GLY A 349 -40.73 32.42 -24.71
CA GLY A 349 -40.39 33.59 -25.52
C GLY A 349 -41.34 33.82 -26.71
N LYS A 350 -41.78 32.75 -27.39
CA LYS A 350 -42.80 32.85 -28.45
C LYS A 350 -44.16 33.31 -27.91
N ARG A 351 -44.58 32.79 -26.75
CA ARG A 351 -45.83 33.20 -26.10
C ARG A 351 -45.80 34.66 -25.67
N ASP A 352 -44.68 35.14 -25.12
CA ASP A 352 -44.53 36.53 -24.69
C ASP A 352 -44.65 37.50 -25.87
N VAL A 353 -44.11 37.17 -27.05
CA VAL A 353 -44.28 37.97 -28.27
C VAL A 353 -45.75 38.06 -28.68
N VAL A 354 -46.49 36.95 -28.66
CA VAL A 354 -47.93 36.94 -28.99
C VAL A 354 -48.74 37.74 -27.96
N ILE A 355 -48.43 37.60 -26.67
CA ILE A 355 -49.08 38.37 -25.60
C ILE A 355 -48.81 39.87 -25.80
N ALA A 356 -47.58 40.27 -26.10
CA ALA A 356 -47.23 41.66 -26.39
C ALA A 356 -48.00 42.22 -27.61
N GLU A 357 -48.15 41.43 -28.67
CA GLU A 357 -48.96 41.80 -29.84
C GLU A 357 -50.45 41.99 -29.47
N LEU A 358 -51.01 41.06 -28.68
CA LEU A 358 -52.40 41.15 -28.22
C LEU A 358 -52.64 42.34 -27.30
N MET A 359 -51.72 42.61 -26.36
CA MET A 359 -51.77 43.78 -25.48
C MET A 359 -51.80 45.08 -26.28
N THR A 360 -50.92 45.18 -27.29
CA THR A 360 -50.86 46.33 -28.20
C THR A 360 -52.19 46.53 -28.95
N ARG A 361 -52.82 45.46 -29.43
CA ARG A 361 -54.12 45.54 -30.14
C ARG A 361 -55.28 45.95 -29.24
N LEU A 362 -55.25 45.59 -27.95
CA LEU A 362 -56.31 45.90 -27.00
C LEU A 362 -56.18 47.31 -26.39
N GLY A 363 -55.12 48.06 -26.70
CA GLY A 363 -54.87 49.38 -26.11
C GLY A 363 -54.54 49.31 -24.61
N ILE A 364 -54.09 48.14 -24.14
CA ILE A 364 -53.60 47.97 -22.77
C ILE A 364 -52.12 48.33 -22.83
N GLU A 365 -51.80 49.58 -22.48
CA GLU A 365 -50.41 50.02 -22.34
C GLU A 365 -49.79 49.28 -21.15
N THR A 366 -48.78 48.45 -21.44
CA THR A 366 -47.98 47.70 -20.47
C THR A 366 -47.02 48.57 -19.69
#